data_AF-A0A7S1ENG4-F1
#
_entry.id   AF-A0A7S1ENG4-F1
#
_cell.length_a   1.000
_cell.length_b   1.000
_cell.length_c   1.000
_cell.angle_alpha   90.00
_cell.angle_beta   90.00
_cell.angle_gamma   90.00
#
_symmetry.space_group_name_H-M   'P 1'
#
loop_
_entity.id
_entity.type
_entity.pdbx_description
1 polymer ?
#
loop_
_entity_poly.entity_id
_entity_poly.type
_entity_poly.pdbx_seq_one_letter_code
_entity_poly.pdbx_strand_id
1 'polypeptide(L)'
;RCCKVAAAIVHPIRQKHGFVDKNVEVKMPDLPCENMKLQLRQKEHVCLGRSKIAGWGSYILHGVRKGDFIGEYVGELISQNEADRRGRVYDQNNCSYLFNLNSEWVVDAQNRGNKLRFANHSREANCHARILLVNGDNRLGIYASQDLEPGAELFYDYHYT
;
A
#
# COMPACT_ATOMS: atom_id res chain seq x y z
N ARG A 1 4.75 17.44 16.80
CA ARG A 1 4.57 16.35 17.79
C ARG A 1 4.78 14.95 17.20
N CYS A 2 4.55 14.73 15.90
CA CYS A 2 4.74 13.43 15.21
C CYS A 2 6.21 12.91 15.19
N CYS A 3 7.21 13.79 15.02
CA CYS A 3 8.61 13.38 14.82
C CYS A 3 9.29 12.71 16.03
N LYS A 4 8.85 13.00 17.28
CA LYS A 4 9.45 12.37 18.47
C LYS A 4 9.03 10.91 18.64
N VAL A 5 7.82 10.56 18.19
CA VAL A 5 7.28 9.19 18.26
C VAL A 5 7.93 8.28 17.20
N ALA A 6 8.19 8.81 16.01
CA ALA A 6 8.88 8.08 14.94
C ALA A 6 10.29 7.63 15.36
N ALA A 7 11.09 8.50 16.01
CA ALA A 7 12.42 8.15 16.49
C ALA A 7 12.38 7.00 17.52
N ALA A 8 11.39 7.00 18.41
CA ALA A 8 11.26 5.98 19.46
C ALA A 8 10.91 4.59 18.92
N ILE A 9 10.10 4.49 17.86
CA ILE A 9 9.71 3.22 17.26
C ILE A 9 10.78 2.67 16.30
N VAL A 10 11.57 3.54 15.66
CA VAL A 10 12.64 3.14 14.73
C VAL A 10 13.92 2.72 15.47
N HIS A 11 14.13 3.19 16.69
CA HIS A 11 15.33 2.90 17.47
C HIS A 11 15.58 1.41 17.75
N PRO A 12 14.59 0.61 18.21
CA PRO A 12 14.78 -0.82 18.44
C PRO A 12 15.05 -1.59 17.15
N ILE A 13 14.42 -1.19 16.03
CA ILE A 13 14.68 -1.78 14.72
C ILE A 13 16.14 -1.52 14.31
N ARG A 14 16.63 -0.30 14.51
CA ARG A 14 18.03 0.06 14.23
C ARG A 14 19.02 -0.62 15.18
N GLN A 15 18.69 -0.80 16.45
CA GLN A 15 19.51 -1.58 17.41
C GLN A 15 19.61 -3.05 16.98
N LYS A 16 18.52 -3.66 16.52
CA LYS A 16 18.52 -5.04 15.99
C LYS A 16 19.46 -5.18 14.78
N HIS A 17 19.60 -4.13 13.98
CA HIS A 17 20.49 -4.08 12.83
C HIS A 17 21.85 -3.39 13.10
N GLY A 18 22.19 -3.10 14.36
CA GLY A 18 23.51 -2.59 14.77
C GLY A 18 23.81 -1.13 14.40
N PHE A 19 22.81 -0.35 14.00
CA PHE A 19 22.99 1.05 13.60
C PHE A 19 23.00 2.04 14.78
N VAL A 20 22.69 1.58 15.99
CA VAL A 20 22.58 2.44 17.18
C VAL A 20 23.09 1.71 18.41
N ASP A 21 23.69 2.46 19.35
CA ASP A 21 24.18 1.96 20.63
C ASP A 21 23.06 1.27 21.43
N LYS A 22 23.37 0.07 21.95
CA LYS A 22 22.46 -0.77 22.73
C LYS A 22 22.20 -0.22 24.14
N ASN A 23 23.03 0.70 24.60
CA ASN A 23 22.94 1.30 25.94
C ASN A 23 21.99 2.50 26.01
N VAL A 24 21.38 2.90 24.89
CA VAL A 24 20.39 3.99 24.86
C VAL A 24 19.01 3.43 25.18
N GLU A 25 18.52 3.75 26.37
CA GLU A 25 17.16 3.39 26.80
C GLU A 25 16.15 4.38 26.20
N VAL A 26 15.28 3.89 25.31
CA VAL A 26 14.29 4.71 24.63
C VAL A 26 12.90 4.41 25.17
N LYS A 27 12.31 5.37 25.89
CA LYS A 27 10.90 5.29 26.31
C LYS A 27 9.99 5.23 25.08
N MET A 28 9.31 4.11 24.92
CA MET A 28 8.23 3.95 23.95
C MET A 28 7.07 4.88 24.33
N PRO A 29 6.57 5.72 23.42
CA PRO A 29 5.38 6.52 23.66
C PRO A 29 4.15 5.62 23.77
N ASP A 30 3.20 6.03 24.63
CA ASP A 30 2.00 5.24 24.96
C ASP A 30 1.09 4.96 23.75
N LEU A 31 1.15 5.78 22.70
CA LEU A 31 0.53 5.50 21.40
C LEU A 31 1.59 5.53 20.28
N PRO A 32 1.64 4.49 19.43
CA PRO A 32 2.51 4.48 18.26
C PRO A 32 2.06 5.52 17.23
N CYS A 33 3.01 6.09 16.48
CA CYS A 33 2.72 7.07 15.45
C CYS A 33 2.06 6.39 14.25
N GLU A 34 0.81 6.77 13.95
CA GLU A 34 0.09 6.24 12.79
C GLU A 34 0.75 6.62 11.45
N ASN A 35 1.50 7.73 11.41
CA ASN A 35 2.27 8.14 10.22
C ASN A 35 3.49 7.23 9.93
N MET A 36 3.72 6.20 10.76
CA MET A 36 4.80 5.23 10.57
C MET A 36 4.31 3.88 10.07
N LYS A 37 2.99 3.66 9.94
CA LYS A 37 2.41 2.34 9.57
C LYS A 37 3.06 1.75 8.32
N LEU A 38 3.25 2.57 7.27
CA LEU A 38 3.89 2.16 6.02
C LEU A 38 5.38 1.78 6.22
N GLN A 39 6.14 2.57 6.98
CA GLN A 39 7.55 2.28 7.26
C GLN A 39 7.71 1.00 8.11
N LEU A 40 6.84 0.83 9.09
CA LEU A 40 6.83 -0.31 10.02
C LEU A 40 6.15 -1.55 9.43
N ARG A 41 5.61 -1.45 8.20
CA ARG A 41 4.86 -2.52 7.53
C ARG A 41 3.67 -3.03 8.35
N GLN A 42 3.07 -2.15 9.15
CA GLN A 42 1.85 -2.40 9.91
C GLN A 42 0.66 -2.26 8.96
N LYS A 43 0.36 -3.34 8.26
CA LYS A 43 -0.71 -3.44 7.26
C LYS A 43 -1.85 -4.29 7.79
N GLU A 44 -3.01 -4.11 7.20
CA GLU A 44 -4.17 -4.93 7.48
C GLU A 44 -4.06 -6.32 6.84
N HIS A 45 -4.82 -7.26 7.40
CA HIS A 45 -4.89 -8.62 6.88
C HIS A 45 -5.81 -8.65 5.66
N VAL A 46 -5.20 -8.88 4.49
CA VAL A 46 -5.92 -9.07 3.22
C VAL A 46 -5.91 -10.55 2.85
N CYS A 47 -7.06 -11.06 2.40
CA CYS A 47 -7.20 -12.40 1.82
C CYS A 47 -7.62 -12.32 0.34
N LEU A 48 -7.47 -13.45 -0.36
CA LEU A 48 -7.89 -13.59 -1.76
C LEU A 48 -9.11 -14.50 -1.83
N GLY A 49 -10.06 -14.13 -2.67
CA GLY A 49 -11.28 -14.90 -2.91
C GLY A 49 -11.73 -14.75 -4.36
N ARG A 50 -12.71 -15.56 -4.78
CA ARG A 50 -13.35 -15.36 -6.09
C ARG A 50 -14.22 -14.11 -6.05
N SER A 51 -13.93 -13.17 -6.95
CA SER A 51 -14.73 -11.96 -7.07
C SER A 51 -16.06 -12.25 -7.74
N LYS A 52 -17.09 -11.48 -7.36
CA LYS A 52 -18.37 -11.44 -8.06
C LYS A 52 -18.27 -10.69 -9.39
N ILE A 53 -17.25 -9.85 -9.55
CA ILE A 53 -17.05 -9.01 -10.75
C ILE A 53 -16.15 -9.73 -11.74
N ALA A 54 -14.91 -10.04 -11.34
CA ALA A 54 -13.93 -10.65 -12.24
C ALA A 54 -12.88 -11.46 -11.49
N GLY A 55 -12.63 -12.69 -11.94
CA GLY A 55 -11.47 -13.48 -11.53
C GLY A 55 -11.30 -13.62 -10.02
N TRP A 56 -10.21 -13.05 -9.51
CA TRP A 56 -9.87 -13.00 -8.09
C TRP A 56 -10.08 -11.59 -7.55
N GLY A 57 -10.53 -11.50 -6.30
CA GLY A 57 -10.69 -10.25 -5.55
C GLY A 57 -9.81 -10.24 -4.31
N SER A 58 -9.48 -9.04 -3.84
CA SER A 58 -8.86 -8.82 -2.52
C SER A 58 -9.92 -8.47 -1.50
N TYR A 59 -9.86 -9.07 -0.31
CA TYR A 59 -10.84 -8.87 0.75
C TYR A 59 -10.15 -8.47 2.04
N ILE A 60 -10.74 -7.51 2.76
CA ILE A 60 -10.28 -7.16 4.10
C ILE A 60 -10.77 -8.21 5.10
N LEU A 61 -9.88 -8.71 5.97
CA LEU A 61 -10.26 -9.74 6.94
C LEU A 61 -11.00 -9.16 8.15
N HIS A 62 -10.62 -7.95 8.55
CA HIS A 62 -11.21 -7.23 9.68
C HIS A 62 -11.78 -5.90 9.19
N GLY A 63 -12.73 -5.34 9.94
CA GLY A 63 -13.29 -4.04 9.60
C GLY A 63 -12.24 -2.94 9.70
N VAL A 64 -12.29 -1.97 8.79
CA VAL A 64 -11.41 -0.79 8.78
C VAL A 64 -12.23 0.47 8.64
N ARG A 65 -11.75 1.57 9.23
CA ARG A 65 -12.42 2.87 9.13
C ARG A 65 -11.90 3.67 7.94
N LYS A 66 -12.72 4.61 7.48
CA LYS A 66 -12.32 5.60 6.48
C LYS A 66 -11.00 6.26 6.88
N GLY A 67 -10.04 6.24 5.95
CA GLY A 67 -8.71 6.81 6.12
C GLY A 67 -7.68 5.86 6.73
N ASP A 68 -8.07 4.66 7.15
CA ASP A 68 -7.11 3.66 7.64
C ASP A 68 -6.18 3.18 6.53
N PHE A 69 -4.92 2.95 6.91
CA PHE A 69 -3.90 2.38 6.04
C PHE A 69 -4.11 0.86 5.92
N ILE A 70 -4.45 0.40 4.72
CA ILE A 70 -4.68 -1.02 4.45
C ILE A 70 -3.35 -1.72 4.20
N GLY A 71 -2.46 -1.12 3.42
CA GLY A 71 -1.18 -1.72 3.08
C GLY A 71 -0.47 -1.00 1.96
N GLU A 72 0.79 -1.36 1.74
CA GLU A 72 1.56 -0.83 0.62
C GLU A 72 1.23 -1.59 -0.66
N TYR A 73 1.03 -0.87 -1.77
CA TYR A 73 0.98 -1.48 -3.08
C TYR A 73 2.41 -1.62 -3.62
N VAL A 74 2.88 -2.87 -3.71
CA VAL A 74 4.26 -3.19 -4.08
C VAL A 74 4.31 -3.83 -5.46
N GLY A 75 5.38 -3.53 -6.20
CA GLY A 75 5.66 -4.13 -7.48
C GLY A 75 7.05 -3.78 -8.01
N GLU A 76 7.28 -4.06 -9.28
CA GLU A 76 8.49 -3.62 -10.00
C GLU A 76 8.42 -2.11 -10.25
N LEU A 77 9.52 -1.40 -10.01
CA LEU A 77 9.62 0.02 -10.35
C LEU A 77 10.10 0.14 -11.80
N ILE A 78 9.26 0.68 -12.67
CA ILE A 78 9.54 0.82 -14.11
C ILE A 78 9.39 2.28 -14.54
N SER A 79 10.03 2.65 -15.66
CA SER A 79 9.89 3.98 -16.24
C SER A 79 8.52 4.16 -16.90
N GLN A 80 8.10 5.42 -17.08
CA GLN A 80 6.86 5.75 -17.81
C GLN A 80 6.81 5.10 -19.21
N ASN A 81 7.89 5.14 -19.99
CA ASN A 81 7.94 4.52 -21.32
C ASN A 81 7.71 3.00 -21.29
N GLU A 82 8.26 2.32 -20.28
CA GLU A 82 8.04 0.88 -20.11
C GLU A 82 6.62 0.59 -19.60
N ALA A 83 6.08 1.46 -18.74
CA ALA A 83 4.69 1.40 -18.30
C ALA A 83 3.73 1.55 -19.48
N ASP A 84 3.96 2.49 -20.39
CA ASP A 84 3.16 2.64 -21.62
C ASP A 84 3.24 1.40 -22.52
N ARG A 85 4.44 0.81 -22.65
CA ARG A 85 4.64 -0.39 -23.45
C ARG A 85 3.89 -1.59 -22.87
N ARG A 86 3.94 -1.79 -21.55
CA ARG A 86 3.23 -2.87 -20.85
C ARG A 86 1.73 -2.59 -20.74
N GLY A 87 1.34 -1.35 -20.51
CA GLY A 87 -0.04 -0.86 -20.40
C GLY A 87 -0.87 -1.22 -21.62
N ARG A 88 -0.33 -1.00 -22.83
CA ARG A 88 -0.99 -1.41 -24.08
C ARG A 88 -1.36 -2.91 -24.13
N VAL A 89 -0.55 -3.77 -23.50
CA VAL A 89 -0.83 -5.22 -23.42
C VAL A 89 -1.85 -5.51 -22.33
N TYR A 90 -1.81 -4.77 -21.21
CA TYR A 90 -2.74 -4.93 -20.11
C TYR A 90 -4.16 -4.46 -20.48
N ASP A 91 -4.27 -3.34 -21.20
CA ASP A 91 -5.52 -2.81 -21.73
C ASP A 91 -6.21 -3.81 -22.68
N GLN A 92 -5.45 -4.47 -23.56
CA GLN A 92 -5.97 -5.54 -24.43
C GLN A 92 -6.53 -6.73 -23.65
N ASN A 93 -6.01 -6.98 -22.45
CA ASN A 93 -6.42 -8.06 -21.58
C ASN A 93 -7.44 -7.62 -20.51
N ASN A 94 -7.93 -6.39 -20.57
CA ASN A 94 -8.82 -5.77 -19.58
C ASN A 94 -8.29 -5.91 -18.14
N CYS A 95 -6.98 -5.71 -17.95
CA CYS A 95 -6.35 -5.71 -16.65
C CYS A 95 -5.53 -4.44 -16.43
N SER A 96 -5.33 -4.06 -15.16
CA SER A 96 -4.39 -2.99 -14.80
C SER A 96 -3.63 -3.37 -13.54
N TYR A 97 -2.31 -3.24 -13.62
CA TYR A 97 -1.38 -3.47 -12.51
C TYR A 97 -0.47 -2.29 -12.26
N LEU A 98 -0.66 -1.21 -13.03
CA LEU A 98 0.21 -0.05 -13.08
C LEU A 98 -0.32 1.04 -12.14
N PHE A 99 0.55 1.57 -11.30
CA PHE A 99 0.27 2.77 -10.50
C PHE A 99 1.38 3.80 -10.66
N ASN A 100 1.00 5.01 -11.05
CA ASN A 100 1.93 6.14 -11.16
C ASN A 100 2.42 6.56 -9.77
N LEU A 101 3.76 6.65 -9.60
CA LEU A 101 4.38 7.23 -8.42
C LEU A 101 4.76 8.70 -8.62
N ASN A 102 5.28 9.03 -9.80
CA ASN A 102 5.66 10.38 -10.20
C ASN A 102 5.82 10.44 -11.73
N SER A 103 6.32 11.57 -12.23
CA SER A 103 6.52 11.80 -13.68
C SER A 103 7.54 10.88 -14.33
N GLU A 104 8.35 10.15 -13.56
CA GLU A 104 9.41 9.28 -14.08
C GLU A 104 9.12 7.80 -13.83
N TRP A 105 8.47 7.49 -12.72
CA TRP A 105 8.38 6.14 -12.18
C TRP A 105 6.94 5.66 -11.97
N VAL A 106 6.75 4.37 -12.26
CA VAL A 106 5.49 3.62 -12.14
C VAL A 106 5.75 2.31 -11.40
N VAL A 107 4.83 1.90 -10.54
CA VAL A 107 4.84 0.56 -9.92
C VAL A 107 4.04 -0.39 -10.81
N ASP A 108 4.67 -1.46 -11.29
CA ASP A 108 4.02 -2.56 -12.00
C ASP A 108 3.93 -3.79 -11.10
N ALA A 109 2.70 -4.15 -10.70
CA ALA A 109 2.46 -5.32 -9.88
C ALA A 109 2.20 -6.61 -10.66
N GLN A 110 2.33 -6.63 -12.00
CA GLN A 110 1.94 -7.78 -12.81
C GLN A 110 2.72 -9.06 -12.42
N ASN A 111 4.05 -8.99 -12.42
CA ASN A 111 4.90 -10.16 -12.15
C ASN A 111 5.37 -10.24 -10.70
N ARG A 112 5.47 -9.11 -10.01
CA ARG A 112 5.91 -9.02 -8.61
C ARG A 112 4.89 -8.16 -7.88
N GLY A 113 4.30 -8.65 -6.80
CA GLY A 113 3.33 -7.88 -6.05
C GLY A 113 2.83 -8.60 -4.81
N ASN A 114 1.92 -7.94 -4.09
CA ASN A 114 1.23 -8.56 -2.95
C ASN A 114 -0.25 -8.75 -3.27
N LYS A 115 -1.05 -9.18 -2.29
CA LYS A 115 -2.47 -9.47 -2.47
C LYS A 115 -3.26 -8.27 -3.01
N LEU A 116 -2.86 -7.03 -2.69
CA LEU A 116 -3.56 -5.82 -3.12
C LEU A 116 -3.63 -5.62 -4.65
N ARG A 117 -2.80 -6.33 -5.42
CA ARG A 117 -2.85 -6.34 -6.89
C ARG A 117 -4.12 -6.99 -7.46
N PHE A 118 -4.88 -7.71 -6.64
CA PHE A 118 -6.10 -8.41 -7.05
C PHE A 118 -7.38 -7.62 -6.68
N ALA A 119 -7.25 -6.39 -6.19
CA ALA A 119 -8.41 -5.53 -5.97
C ALA A 119 -8.93 -5.05 -7.32
N ASN A 120 -10.21 -5.30 -7.60
CA ASN A 120 -10.81 -5.03 -8.90
C ASN A 120 -11.16 -3.55 -9.09
N HIS A 121 -11.52 -3.19 -10.32
CA HIS A 121 -12.07 -1.88 -10.60
C HIS A 121 -13.55 -1.78 -10.17
N SER A 122 -13.93 -0.63 -9.60
CA SER A 122 -15.32 -0.20 -9.48
C SER A 122 -15.41 1.32 -9.62
N ARG A 123 -16.51 1.82 -10.19
CA ARG A 123 -16.84 3.26 -10.17
C ARG A 123 -17.16 3.75 -8.74
N GLU A 124 -17.62 2.84 -7.90
CA GLU A 124 -17.81 3.04 -6.46
C GLU A 124 -16.59 2.50 -5.71
N ALA A 125 -15.41 3.02 -6.05
CA ALA A 125 -14.16 2.61 -5.43
C ALA A 125 -14.16 2.89 -3.92
N ASN A 126 -13.79 1.88 -3.14
CA ASN A 126 -13.78 1.98 -1.68
C ASN A 126 -12.38 2.13 -1.09
N CYS A 127 -11.36 2.11 -1.95
CA CYS A 127 -9.96 2.35 -1.61
C CYS A 127 -9.35 3.40 -2.55
N HIS A 128 -8.34 4.12 -2.07
CA HIS A 128 -7.55 5.04 -2.87
C HIS A 128 -6.06 4.92 -2.54
N ALA A 129 -5.22 5.25 -3.51
CA ALA A 129 -3.77 5.25 -3.34
C ALA A 129 -3.27 6.63 -2.88
N ARG A 130 -2.21 6.64 -2.08
CA ARG A 130 -1.46 7.84 -1.69
C ARG A 130 0.03 7.58 -1.84
N ILE A 131 0.76 8.54 -2.39
CA ILE A 131 2.21 8.50 -2.45
C ILE A 131 2.76 9.15 -1.17
N LEU A 132 3.61 8.42 -0.46
CA LEU A 132 4.26 8.89 0.76
C LEU A 132 5.77 8.83 0.60
N LEU A 133 6.46 9.85 1.11
CA LEU A 133 7.92 9.85 1.23
C LEU A 133 8.33 9.09 2.49
N VAL A 134 9.01 7.96 2.31
CA VAL A 134 9.47 7.09 3.41
C VAL A 134 10.95 6.82 3.23
N ASN A 135 11.77 7.23 4.20
CA ASN A 135 13.24 7.13 4.16
C ASN A 135 13.87 7.74 2.90
N GLY A 136 13.23 8.74 2.28
CA GLY A 136 13.73 9.40 1.06
C GLY A 136 13.15 8.84 -0.24
N ASP A 137 12.42 7.73 -0.19
CA ASP A 137 11.81 7.10 -1.36
C ASP A 137 10.30 7.33 -1.41
N ASN A 138 9.77 7.56 -2.61
CA ASN A 138 8.33 7.60 -2.85
C ASN A 138 7.76 6.19 -2.81
N ARG A 139 6.76 5.96 -1.96
CA ARG A 139 6.11 4.65 -1.78
C ARG A 139 4.60 4.78 -1.86
N LEU A 140 3.94 3.74 -2.35
CA LEU A 140 2.51 3.75 -2.61
C LEU A 140 1.73 3.06 -1.48
N GLY A 141 1.00 3.84 -0.70
CA GLY A 141 0.09 3.32 0.33
C GLY A 141 -1.35 3.25 -0.17
N ILE A 142 -2.06 2.17 0.15
CA ILE A 142 -3.49 2.00 -0.09
C ILE A 142 -4.24 2.30 1.20
N TYR A 143 -5.28 3.13 1.08
CA TYR A 143 -6.10 3.61 2.19
C TYR A 143 -7.59 3.39 1.92
N ALA A 144 -8.34 3.13 2.98
CA ALA A 144 -9.80 3.04 2.89
C ALA A 144 -10.40 4.43 2.59
N SER A 145 -11.29 4.51 1.59
CA SER A 145 -12.02 5.73 1.23
C SER A 145 -13.32 5.90 2.03
N GLN A 146 -13.78 4.81 2.65
CA GLN A 146 -14.97 4.72 3.49
C GLN A 146 -14.77 3.63 4.56
N ASP A 147 -15.73 3.48 5.47
CA ASP A 147 -15.74 2.36 6.42
C ASP A 147 -16.00 1.05 5.66
N LEU A 148 -15.22 0.02 5.96
CA LEU A 148 -15.33 -1.31 5.36
C LEU A 148 -15.64 -2.34 6.44
N GLU A 149 -16.67 -3.13 6.20
CA GLU A 149 -17.01 -4.26 7.05
C GLU A 149 -16.01 -5.41 6.90
N PRO A 150 -15.85 -6.27 7.92
CA PRO A 150 -15.08 -7.50 7.80
C PRO A 150 -15.55 -8.34 6.60
N GLY A 151 -14.61 -8.78 5.76
CA GLY A 151 -14.90 -9.55 4.56
C GLY A 151 -15.31 -8.70 3.34
N ALA A 152 -15.28 -7.37 3.41
CA ALA A 152 -15.54 -6.51 2.26
C ALA A 152 -14.47 -6.68 1.16
N GLU A 153 -14.90 -6.72 -0.10
CA GLU A 153 -14.00 -6.70 -1.26
C GLU A 153 -13.42 -5.29 -1.44
N LEU A 154 -12.14 -5.22 -1.79
CA LEU A 154 -11.43 -3.98 -2.07
C LEU A 154 -11.55 -3.63 -3.55
N PHE A 155 -11.88 -2.37 -3.83
CA PHE A 155 -12.01 -1.84 -5.17
C PHE A 155 -11.23 -0.54 -5.34
N TYR A 156 -10.59 -0.38 -6.50
CA TYR A 156 -9.95 0.86 -6.92
C TYR A 156 -10.71 1.52 -8.08
N ASP A 157 -10.53 2.82 -8.22
CA ASP A 157 -10.83 3.49 -9.47
C ASP A 157 -9.60 3.35 -10.38
N TYR A 158 -9.75 2.64 -11.50
CA TYR A 158 -8.66 2.44 -12.46
C TYR A 158 -8.56 3.63 -13.41
N HIS A 159 -9.47 4.62 -13.31
CA HIS A 159 -9.57 5.79 -14.17
C HIS A 159 -9.61 5.45 -15.67
N TYR A 160 -10.17 4.28 -16.02
CA TYR A 160 -10.51 4.00 -17.41
C TYR A 160 -11.54 5.04 -17.87
N THR A 161 -11.16 5.84 -18.86
CA THR A 161 -12.04 6.83 -19.50
C THR A 161 -12.68 6.21 -20.74
#